data_AF-A0A9W7ZGU9-F1
#
_entry.id   AF-A0A9W7ZGU9-F1
#
_cell.length_a   1.000
_cell.length_b   1.000
_cell.length_c   1.000
_cell.angle_alpha   90.00
_cell.angle_beta   90.00
_cell.angle_gamma   90.00
#
_symmetry.space_group_name_H-M   'P 1'
#
loop_
_entity.id
_entity.type
_entity.pdbx_description
1 polymer ?
#
loop_
_entity_poly.entity_id
_entity_poly.type
_entity_poly.pdbx_seq_one_letter_code
_entity_poly.pdbx_strand_id
1 'polypeptide(L)'
;MSGQSQYRETNRRVPVPPNLPRFCEGQDCVKDPTEFFTRFRRALIAGDADPDIYWARFLPICVPSVIATWIETRCDSSWSFTKIRKIFIDRFDNELSTADAIRSFYAIRIKHRETVSDFLLRFDQAMINAKISGADCSVVNFFITCLPNDVHWAIHSAIKTGTIAGNSTEEIAAYVSQLPPSRHNPEDIYYAPPKVDMAKDKNADKDPRPY
;
A
#
# COMPACT_ATOMS: atom_id res chain seq x y z
N MET A 1 6.73 63.55 22.95
CA MET A 1 7.21 62.32 23.61
C MET A 1 6.41 61.17 23.03
N SER A 2 6.96 60.54 21.99
CA SER A 2 6.31 59.46 21.23
C SER A 2 6.98 58.14 21.63
N GLY A 3 6.19 57.13 21.95
CA GLY A 3 6.73 55.81 22.28
C GLY A 3 5.75 54.90 23.00
N GLN A 4 4.59 54.64 22.41
CA GLN A 4 3.81 53.44 22.76
C GLN A 4 3.54 52.66 21.48
N SER A 5 4.40 51.69 21.22
CA SER A 5 4.11 50.60 20.29
C SER A 5 4.87 49.39 20.78
N GLN A 6 4.14 48.35 21.16
CA GLN A 6 4.50 46.92 21.09
C GLN A 6 3.77 46.13 22.17
N TYR A 7 2.46 45.91 21.99
CA TYR A 7 1.80 44.68 22.47
C TYR A 7 0.59 44.42 21.57
N ARG A 8 0.85 44.00 20.33
CA ARG A 8 -0.10 43.23 19.53
C ARG A 8 0.59 41.94 19.13
N GLU A 9 0.75 41.07 20.12
CA GLU A 9 1.05 39.67 19.86
C GLU A 9 -0.24 39.06 19.31
N THR A 10 -0.38 39.13 17.99
CA THR A 10 -1.53 38.58 17.29
C THR A 10 -1.55 37.07 17.53
N ASN A 11 -2.62 36.60 18.18
CA ASN A 11 -3.05 35.22 18.27
C ASN A 11 -3.29 34.66 16.85
N ARG A 12 -2.21 34.42 16.10
CA ARG A 12 -2.25 33.87 14.74
C ARG A 12 -2.57 32.40 14.85
N ARG A 13 -3.86 32.08 14.76
CA ARG A 13 -4.31 30.70 14.59
C ARG A 13 -3.61 30.12 13.36
N VAL A 14 -2.88 29.02 13.54
CA VAL A 14 -2.31 28.27 12.41
C VAL A 14 -3.46 27.90 11.45
N PRO A 15 -3.36 28.24 10.16
CA PRO A 15 -4.38 27.92 9.17
C PRO A 15 -4.53 26.40 9.03
N VAL A 16 -5.69 25.95 8.56
CA VAL A 16 -5.89 24.52 8.26
C VAL A 16 -5.00 24.16 7.07
N PRO A 17 -4.13 23.13 7.16
CA PRO A 17 -3.35 22.70 6.02
C PRO A 17 -4.26 22.25 4.86
N PRO A 18 -3.96 22.66 3.61
CA PRO A 18 -4.88 22.45 2.48
C PRO A 18 -5.03 20.98 2.06
N ASN A 19 -4.06 20.12 2.39
CA ASN A 19 -3.98 18.74 1.88
C ASN A 19 -4.08 17.70 3.01
N LEU A 20 -4.99 17.92 3.97
CA LEU A 20 -5.23 16.95 5.03
C LEU A 20 -5.87 15.66 4.45
N PRO A 21 -5.35 14.47 4.79
CA PRO A 21 -5.91 13.21 4.31
C PRO A 21 -7.27 12.91 4.95
N ARG A 22 -8.09 12.10 4.28
CA ARG A 22 -9.34 11.56 4.82
C ARG A 22 -9.15 10.10 5.23
N PHE A 23 -9.66 9.70 6.39
CA PHE A 23 -9.66 8.31 6.84
C PHE A 23 -11.03 7.67 6.60
N CYS A 24 -11.12 6.57 5.86
CA CYS A 24 -12.36 5.79 5.65
C CYS A 24 -13.61 6.57 5.17
N GLU A 25 -13.47 7.81 4.68
CA GLU A 25 -14.57 8.67 4.23
C GLU A 25 -14.24 9.33 2.88
N GLY A 26 -15.04 9.02 1.86
CA GLY A 26 -14.90 9.57 0.51
C GLY A 26 -14.11 8.68 -0.46
N GLN A 27 -14.06 9.10 -1.72
CA GLN A 27 -13.54 8.32 -2.85
C GLN A 27 -12.01 8.12 -2.80
N ASP A 28 -11.27 9.06 -2.19
CA ASP A 28 -9.81 9.04 -2.07
C ASP A 28 -9.35 8.85 -0.60
N CYS A 29 -10.16 8.18 0.20
CA CYS A 29 -9.84 7.97 1.60
C CYS A 29 -8.74 6.93 1.82
N VAL A 30 -7.92 7.17 2.84
CA VAL A 30 -6.94 6.20 3.33
C VAL A 30 -7.66 5.24 4.28
N LYS A 31 -7.53 3.94 4.01
CA LYS A 31 -8.14 2.88 4.84
C LYS A 31 -7.17 2.34 5.89
N ASP A 32 -5.88 2.34 5.57
CA ASP A 32 -4.85 1.89 6.48
C ASP A 32 -4.55 2.98 7.53
N PRO A 33 -4.69 2.70 8.84
CA PRO A 33 -4.50 3.70 9.88
C PRO A 33 -3.04 4.17 10.00
N THR A 34 -2.07 3.32 9.64
CA THR A 34 -0.64 3.66 9.71
C THR A 34 -0.25 4.65 8.62
N GLU A 35 -0.72 4.41 7.40
CA GLU A 35 -0.54 5.28 6.25
C GLU A 35 -1.28 6.61 6.46
N PHE A 36 -2.49 6.56 7.02
CA PHE A 36 -3.26 7.76 7.34
C PHE A 36 -2.48 8.70 8.27
N PHE A 37 -1.94 8.19 9.39
CA PHE A 37 -1.13 9.00 10.32
C PHE A 37 0.17 9.50 9.70
N THR A 38 0.74 8.75 8.76
CA THR A 38 1.95 9.15 8.04
C THR A 38 1.67 10.33 7.12
N ARG A 39 0.58 10.28 6.33
CA ARG A 39 0.14 11.41 5.50
C ARG A 39 -0.30 12.61 6.33
N PHE A 40 -1.03 12.37 7.40
CA PHE A 40 -1.51 13.42 8.30
C PHE A 40 -0.34 14.21 8.90
N ARG A 41 0.66 13.51 9.45
CA ARG A 41 1.88 14.15 9.97
C ARG A 41 2.59 14.99 8.91
N ARG A 42 2.76 14.45 7.69
CA ARG A 42 3.39 15.17 6.57
C ARG A 42 2.62 16.44 6.20
N ALA A 43 1.28 16.36 6.17
CA ALA A 43 0.43 17.51 5.88
C ALA A 43 0.50 18.60 6.95
N LEU A 44 0.60 18.22 8.23
CA LEU A 44 0.81 19.18 9.32
C LEU A 44 2.17 19.89 9.19
N ILE A 45 3.25 19.12 9.00
CA ILE A 45 4.61 19.67 8.84
C ILE A 45 4.68 20.60 7.63
N ALA A 46 4.08 20.21 6.49
CA ALA A 46 4.05 21.03 5.29
C ALA A 46 3.23 22.33 5.45
N GLY A 47 2.33 22.38 6.43
CA GLY A 47 1.54 23.57 6.79
C GLY A 47 2.10 24.33 7.99
N ASP A 48 3.38 24.12 8.34
CA ASP A 48 4.05 24.72 9.51
C ASP A 48 3.30 24.50 10.84
N ALA A 49 2.56 23.39 10.94
CA ALA A 49 1.85 22.98 12.13
C ALA A 49 2.61 21.84 12.83
N ASP A 50 3.03 22.09 14.08
CA ASP A 50 3.63 21.04 14.92
C ASP A 50 2.60 19.93 15.22
N PRO A 51 2.85 18.67 14.81
CA PRO A 51 1.97 17.55 15.09
C PRO A 51 1.70 17.32 16.57
N ASP A 52 2.66 17.58 17.47
CA ASP A 52 2.48 17.37 18.91
C ASP A 52 1.56 18.42 19.54
N ILE A 53 1.41 19.58 18.89
CA ILE A 53 0.58 20.69 19.37
C ILE A 53 -0.81 20.69 18.73
N TYR A 54 -0.87 20.45 17.41
CA TYR A 54 -2.07 20.74 16.64
C TYR A 54 -2.88 19.51 16.19
N TRP A 55 -2.43 18.29 16.50
CA TRP A 55 -3.16 17.09 16.08
C TRP A 55 -4.61 17.09 16.58
N ALA A 56 -4.87 17.48 17.83
CA ALA A 56 -6.22 17.42 18.42
C ALA A 56 -7.22 18.33 17.70
N ARG A 57 -6.73 19.40 17.07
CA ARG A 57 -7.55 20.32 16.27
C ARG A 57 -7.80 19.79 14.86
N PHE A 58 -6.82 19.15 14.24
CA PHE A 58 -6.90 18.76 12.82
C PHE A 58 -7.29 17.29 12.61
N LEU A 59 -7.10 16.41 13.59
CA LEU A 59 -7.44 15.00 13.45
C LEU A 59 -8.96 14.77 13.33
N PRO A 60 -9.84 15.43 14.12
CA PRO A 60 -11.30 15.22 14.03
C PRO A 60 -11.89 15.59 12.67
N ILE A 61 -11.31 16.59 11.97
CA ILE A 61 -11.78 16.99 10.63
C ILE A 61 -11.36 16.03 9.52
N CYS A 62 -10.46 15.08 9.80
CA CYS A 62 -9.91 14.12 8.83
C CYS A 62 -10.63 12.77 8.87
N VAL A 63 -11.57 12.56 9.79
CA VAL A 63 -12.17 11.26 10.09
C VAL A 63 -13.71 11.36 10.11
N PRO A 64 -14.45 10.25 9.96
CA PRO A 64 -15.90 10.21 10.10
C PRO A 64 -16.36 10.75 11.45
N SER A 65 -17.57 11.32 11.49
CA SER A 65 -18.15 11.95 12.70
C SER A 65 -18.12 11.07 13.95
N VAL A 66 -18.33 9.77 13.82
CA VAL A 66 -18.26 8.79 14.93
C VAL A 66 -16.85 8.70 15.51
N ILE A 67 -15.82 8.70 14.65
CA ILE A 67 -14.41 8.67 15.07
C ILE A 67 -14.00 10.03 15.63
N ALA A 68 -14.44 11.13 15.01
CA ALA A 68 -14.21 12.49 15.51
C ALA A 68 -14.73 12.66 16.95
N THR A 69 -15.97 12.23 17.20
CA THR A 69 -16.58 12.24 18.52
C THR A 69 -15.77 11.42 19.53
N TRP A 70 -15.28 10.24 19.12
CA TRP A 70 -14.42 9.42 19.98
C TRP A 70 -13.12 10.14 20.33
N ILE A 71 -12.46 10.78 19.37
CA ILE A 71 -11.23 11.57 19.60
C ILE A 71 -11.51 12.69 20.61
N GLU A 72 -12.54 13.50 20.35
CA GLU A 72 -12.86 14.68 21.15
C GLU A 72 -13.30 14.34 22.58
N THR A 73 -13.87 13.15 22.80
CA THR A 73 -14.39 12.74 24.13
C THR A 73 -13.45 11.86 24.92
N ARG A 74 -12.52 11.15 24.27
CA ARG A 74 -11.67 10.14 24.91
C ARG A 74 -10.18 10.41 24.81
N CYS A 75 -9.74 11.30 23.92
CA CYS A 75 -8.34 11.64 23.76
C CYS A 75 -8.06 13.00 24.38
N ASP A 76 -7.03 13.05 25.21
CA ASP A 76 -6.57 14.29 25.84
C ASP A 76 -5.65 15.04 24.88
N SER A 77 -5.93 16.31 24.62
CA SER A 77 -5.14 17.17 23.73
C SER A 77 -3.68 17.37 24.16
N SER A 78 -3.35 17.07 25.42
CA SER A 78 -1.97 17.10 25.93
C SER A 78 -1.14 15.87 25.54
N TRP A 79 -1.75 14.84 24.95
CA TRP A 79 -1.01 13.66 24.51
C TRP A 79 -0.07 13.99 23.36
N SER A 80 1.09 13.33 23.37
CA SER A 80 1.99 13.38 22.23
C SER A 80 1.37 12.74 20.99
N PHE A 81 1.78 13.23 19.83
CA PHE A 81 1.38 12.71 18.54
C PHE A 81 1.66 11.20 18.41
N THR A 82 2.79 10.75 18.95
CA THR A 82 3.16 9.33 18.99
C THR A 82 2.17 8.50 19.79
N LYS A 83 1.68 9.01 20.93
CA LYS A 83 0.72 8.30 21.78
C LYS A 83 -0.63 8.16 21.10
N ILE A 84 -1.17 9.25 20.53
CA ILE A 84 -2.46 9.18 19.83
C ILE A 84 -2.37 8.30 18.58
N ARG A 85 -1.25 8.37 17.83
CA ARG A 85 -0.98 7.49 16.69
C ARG A 85 -1.09 6.03 17.09
N LYS A 86 -0.42 5.63 18.18
CA LYS A 86 -0.45 4.24 18.67
C LYS A 86 -1.88 3.81 19.01
N ILE A 87 -2.60 4.58 19.83
CA ILE A 87 -3.96 4.25 20.25
C ILE A 87 -4.91 4.14 19.05
N PHE A 88 -4.75 5.02 18.06
CA PHE A 88 -5.56 4.99 16.84
C PHE A 88 -5.27 3.74 16.01
N ILE A 89 -3.99 3.42 15.78
CA ILE A 89 -3.60 2.21 15.05
C ILE A 89 -4.10 0.98 15.79
N ASP A 90 -3.86 0.85 17.09
CA ASP A 90 -4.32 -0.31 17.89
C ASP A 90 -5.85 -0.49 17.83
N ARG A 91 -6.61 0.60 17.67
CA ARG A 91 -8.09 0.57 17.60
C ARG A 91 -8.63 0.21 16.22
N PHE A 92 -7.94 0.64 15.15
CA PHE A 92 -8.46 0.58 13.78
C PHE A 92 -7.62 -0.28 12.82
N ASP A 93 -6.48 -0.81 13.26
CA ASP A 93 -5.71 -1.81 12.53
C ASP A 93 -6.49 -3.12 12.62
N ASN A 94 -7.05 -3.56 11.50
CA ASN A 94 -7.87 -4.76 11.42
C ASN A 94 -7.06 -5.89 10.76
N GLU A 95 -7.03 -7.06 11.38
CA GLU A 95 -6.42 -8.25 10.75
C GLU A 95 -7.09 -8.58 9.40
N LEU A 96 -8.40 -8.30 9.27
CA LEU A 96 -9.13 -8.45 8.01
C LEU A 96 -8.66 -7.45 6.93
N SER A 97 -8.24 -6.23 7.29
CA SER A 97 -7.65 -5.31 6.31
C SER A 97 -6.28 -5.78 5.86
N THR A 98 -5.53 -6.48 6.73
CA THR A 98 -4.26 -7.12 6.35
C THR A 98 -4.51 -8.30 5.40
N ALA A 99 -5.50 -9.16 5.68
CA ALA A 99 -5.87 -10.26 4.78
C ALA A 99 -6.34 -9.77 3.40
N ASP A 100 -7.15 -8.72 3.34
CA ASP A 100 -7.56 -8.10 2.08
C ASP A 100 -6.39 -7.43 1.34
N ALA A 101 -5.44 -6.83 2.06
CA ALA A 101 -4.23 -6.28 1.48
C ALA A 101 -3.35 -7.39 0.87
N ILE A 102 -3.17 -8.52 1.57
CA ILE A 102 -2.45 -9.70 1.06
C ILE A 102 -3.15 -10.26 -0.18
N ARG A 103 -4.48 -10.42 -0.14
CA ARG A 103 -5.26 -10.88 -1.30
C ARG A 103 -5.12 -9.94 -2.49
N SER A 104 -5.15 -8.64 -2.25
CA SER A 104 -4.95 -7.62 -3.29
C SER A 104 -3.53 -7.63 -3.86
N PHE A 105 -2.53 -7.90 -3.01
CA PHE A 105 -1.14 -8.05 -3.42
C PHE A 105 -0.98 -9.21 -4.40
N TYR A 106 -1.48 -10.41 -4.10
CA TYR A 106 -1.37 -11.56 -5.01
C TYR A 106 -2.21 -11.45 -6.30
N ALA A 107 -3.17 -10.52 -6.33
CA ALA A 107 -3.94 -10.17 -7.53
C ALA A 107 -3.23 -9.14 -8.42
N ILE A 108 -2.10 -8.56 -7.99
CA ILE A 108 -1.41 -7.53 -8.75
C ILE A 108 -0.88 -8.09 -10.07
N ARG A 109 -1.15 -7.40 -11.19
CA ARG A 109 -0.61 -7.70 -12.52
C ARG A 109 -0.23 -6.40 -13.20
N ILE A 110 0.66 -6.46 -14.20
CA ILE A 110 0.94 -5.32 -15.06
C ILE A 110 -0.33 -4.94 -15.83
N LYS A 111 -0.67 -3.64 -15.87
CA LYS A 111 -1.85 -3.14 -16.57
C LYS A 111 -1.53 -2.88 -18.05
N HIS A 112 -2.57 -2.84 -18.88
CA HIS A 112 -2.40 -2.48 -20.29
C HIS A 112 -1.78 -1.07 -20.41
N ARG A 113 -0.68 -0.95 -21.16
CA ARG A 113 0.12 0.27 -21.36
C ARG A 113 0.79 0.85 -20.11
N GLU A 114 0.84 0.11 -19.01
CA GLU A 114 1.63 0.51 -17.85
C GLU A 114 3.11 0.33 -18.13
N THR A 115 3.93 1.31 -17.74
CA THR A 115 5.38 1.18 -17.84
C THR A 115 5.89 0.24 -16.75
N VAL A 116 7.06 -0.38 -16.97
CA VAL A 116 7.66 -1.23 -15.92
C VAL A 116 7.92 -0.41 -14.65
N SER A 117 8.42 0.82 -14.76
CA SER A 117 8.66 1.69 -13.60
C SER A 117 7.39 2.00 -12.81
N ASP A 118 6.26 2.28 -13.48
CA ASP A 118 4.98 2.51 -12.81
C ASP A 118 4.46 1.24 -12.11
N PHE A 119 4.66 0.08 -12.76
CA PHE A 119 4.34 -1.21 -12.17
C PHE A 119 5.17 -1.50 -10.91
N LEU A 120 6.50 -1.26 -10.95
CA LEU A 120 7.39 -1.46 -9.81
C LEU A 120 6.96 -0.62 -8.61
N LEU A 121 6.66 0.66 -8.83
CA LEU A 121 6.18 1.55 -7.76
C LEU A 121 4.87 1.03 -7.14
N ARG A 122 3.95 0.52 -7.97
CA ARG A 122 2.68 -0.05 -7.51
C ARG A 122 2.87 -1.39 -6.79
N PHE A 123 3.84 -2.20 -7.21
CA PHE A 123 4.20 -3.46 -6.57
C PHE A 123 4.78 -3.22 -5.17
N ASP A 124 5.73 -2.29 -5.04
CA ASP A 124 6.31 -1.89 -3.75
C ASP A 124 5.25 -1.35 -2.80
N GLN A 125 4.35 -0.49 -3.30
CA GLN A 125 3.24 0.02 -2.49
C GLN A 125 2.31 -1.11 -2.01
N ALA A 126 2.05 -2.12 -2.84
CA ALA A 126 1.23 -3.26 -2.47
C ALA A 126 1.92 -4.14 -1.41
N MET A 127 3.23 -4.35 -1.51
CA MET A 127 4.01 -5.05 -0.48
C MET A 127 3.97 -4.33 0.87
N ILE A 128 4.19 -3.01 0.85
CA ILE A 128 4.13 -2.17 2.06
C ILE A 128 2.76 -2.29 2.72
N ASN A 129 1.68 -2.19 1.94
CA ASN A 129 0.31 -2.30 2.45
C ASN A 129 0.00 -3.69 3.01
N ALA A 130 0.54 -4.74 2.38
CA ALA A 130 0.37 -6.12 2.83
C ALA A 130 1.34 -6.52 3.96
N LYS A 131 2.26 -5.63 4.36
CA LYS A 131 3.32 -5.90 5.34
C LYS A 131 4.21 -7.10 4.94
N ILE A 132 4.48 -7.25 3.63
CA ILE A 132 5.25 -8.36 3.05
C ILE A 132 6.69 -7.92 2.77
N SER A 133 7.64 -8.83 3.01
CA SER A 133 9.07 -8.62 2.73
C SER A 133 9.44 -8.95 1.28
N GLY A 134 10.20 -8.08 0.62
CA GLY A 134 10.73 -8.29 -0.73
C GLY A 134 11.82 -9.36 -0.83
N ALA A 135 12.38 -9.78 0.31
CA ALA A 135 13.37 -10.84 0.40
C ALA A 135 12.76 -12.25 0.59
N ASP A 136 11.43 -12.35 0.68
CA ASP A 136 10.76 -13.65 0.75
C ASP A 136 10.83 -14.35 -0.61
N CYS A 137 11.33 -15.59 -0.65
CA CYS A 137 11.50 -16.36 -1.87
C CYS A 137 10.18 -16.55 -2.65
N SER A 138 9.05 -16.72 -1.96
CA SER A 138 7.73 -16.82 -2.60
C SER A 138 7.32 -15.50 -3.27
N VAL A 139 7.67 -14.37 -2.66
CA VAL A 139 7.40 -13.01 -3.16
C VAL A 139 8.30 -12.68 -4.34
N VAL A 140 9.58 -13.04 -4.28
CA VAL A 140 10.53 -12.89 -5.38
C VAL A 140 10.06 -13.69 -6.60
N ASN A 141 9.66 -14.95 -6.41
CA ASN A 141 9.12 -15.77 -7.49
C ASN A 141 7.80 -15.18 -8.03
N PHE A 142 6.91 -14.73 -7.16
CA PHE A 142 5.66 -14.09 -7.56
C PHE A 142 5.93 -12.81 -8.38
N PHE A 143 6.88 -11.98 -7.95
CA PHE A 143 7.29 -10.77 -8.65
C PHE A 143 7.76 -11.09 -10.07
N ILE A 144 8.64 -12.09 -10.24
CA ILE A 144 9.10 -12.54 -11.56
C ILE A 144 7.89 -12.93 -12.42
N THR A 145 6.96 -13.73 -11.89
CA THR A 145 5.77 -14.17 -12.67
C THR A 145 4.79 -13.05 -13.05
N CYS A 146 4.90 -11.87 -12.43
CA CYS A 146 4.09 -10.70 -12.80
C CYS A 146 4.70 -9.89 -13.94
N LEU A 147 5.97 -10.13 -14.28
CA LEU A 147 6.67 -9.43 -15.34
C LEU A 147 6.33 -10.03 -16.71
N PRO A 148 6.68 -9.33 -17.80
CA PRO A 148 6.57 -9.89 -19.13
C PRO A 148 7.48 -11.09 -19.39
N ASN A 149 7.00 -12.06 -20.18
CA ASN A 149 7.71 -13.31 -20.46
C ASN A 149 9.11 -13.13 -21.07
N ASP A 150 9.30 -12.10 -21.88
CA ASP A 150 10.58 -11.75 -22.49
C ASP A 150 11.60 -11.24 -21.46
N VAL A 151 11.13 -10.63 -20.38
CA VAL A 151 11.96 -10.20 -19.24
C VAL A 151 12.36 -11.40 -18.38
N HIS A 152 11.52 -12.44 -18.28
CA HIS A 152 11.83 -13.64 -17.48
C HIS A 152 13.14 -14.28 -17.91
N TRP A 153 13.37 -14.42 -19.22
CA TRP A 153 14.58 -15.05 -19.72
C TRP A 153 15.83 -14.26 -19.35
N ALA A 154 15.78 -12.92 -19.46
CA ALA A 154 16.89 -12.06 -19.07
C ALA A 154 17.22 -12.20 -17.57
N ILE A 155 16.19 -12.22 -16.72
CA ILE A 155 16.34 -12.43 -15.27
C ILE A 155 16.97 -13.79 -14.98
N HIS A 156 16.41 -14.88 -15.52
CA HIS A 156 16.93 -16.22 -15.28
C HIS A 156 18.36 -16.41 -15.79
N SER A 157 18.69 -15.82 -16.93
CA SER A 157 20.06 -15.81 -17.45
C SER A 157 20.99 -15.07 -16.51
N ALA A 158 20.61 -13.87 -16.05
CA ALA A 158 21.42 -13.06 -15.13
C ALA A 158 21.67 -13.74 -13.78
N ILE A 159 20.68 -14.46 -13.24
CA ILE A 159 20.85 -15.27 -12.03
C ILE A 159 21.84 -16.42 -12.30
N LYS A 160 21.68 -17.14 -13.41
CA LYS A 160 22.55 -18.27 -13.76
C LYS A 160 24.00 -17.87 -14.02
N THR A 161 24.22 -16.69 -14.59
CA THR A 161 25.57 -16.14 -14.83
C THR A 161 26.16 -15.44 -13.61
N GLY A 162 25.41 -15.33 -12.50
CA GLY A 162 25.85 -14.65 -11.28
C GLY A 162 25.91 -13.13 -11.40
N THR A 163 25.22 -12.55 -12.38
CA THR A 163 25.10 -11.09 -12.55
C THR A 163 24.26 -10.46 -11.45
N ILE A 164 23.24 -11.19 -10.98
CA ILE A 164 22.42 -10.86 -9.81
C ILE A 164 22.25 -12.12 -8.95
N ALA A 165 22.03 -11.96 -7.65
CA ALA A 165 21.73 -13.08 -6.75
C ALA A 165 20.29 -13.58 -6.91
N GLY A 166 19.35 -12.69 -7.25
CA GLY A 166 17.93 -13.00 -7.41
C GLY A 166 17.25 -13.28 -6.07
N ASN A 167 17.72 -12.64 -4.99
CA ASN A 167 17.24 -12.91 -3.62
C ASN A 167 16.23 -11.88 -3.10
N SER A 168 15.99 -10.81 -3.86
CA SER A 168 15.11 -9.71 -3.47
C SER A 168 14.42 -9.10 -4.68
N THR A 169 13.20 -8.59 -4.48
CA THR A 169 12.45 -7.88 -5.52
C THR A 169 13.17 -6.60 -5.94
N GLU A 170 13.87 -5.94 -5.03
CA GLU A 170 14.62 -4.71 -5.27
C GLU A 170 15.81 -4.94 -6.22
N GLU A 171 16.58 -6.01 -6.01
CA GLU A 171 17.72 -6.35 -6.89
C GLU A 171 17.24 -6.66 -8.30
N ILE A 172 16.17 -7.45 -8.43
CA ILE A 172 15.59 -7.79 -9.73
C ILE A 172 15.01 -6.54 -10.40
N ALA A 173 14.30 -5.68 -9.67
CA ALA A 173 13.77 -4.42 -10.18
C ALA A 173 14.87 -3.48 -10.72
N ALA A 174 15.99 -3.39 -10.01
CA ALA A 174 17.14 -2.60 -10.43
C ALA A 174 17.78 -3.14 -11.72
N TYR A 175 17.84 -4.47 -11.88
CA TYR A 175 18.30 -5.11 -13.11
C TYR A 175 17.34 -4.88 -14.27
N VAL A 176 16.04 -5.10 -14.06
CA VAL A 176 15.01 -4.94 -15.09
C VAL A 176 14.97 -3.49 -15.61
N SER A 177 15.19 -2.51 -14.74
CA SER A 177 15.24 -1.09 -15.11
C SER A 177 16.41 -0.73 -16.05
N GLN A 178 17.43 -1.59 -16.14
CA GLN A 178 18.59 -1.42 -17.04
C GLN A 178 18.40 -2.12 -18.39
N LEU A 179 17.37 -2.96 -18.53
CA LEU A 179 17.10 -3.66 -19.77
C LEU A 179 16.61 -2.69 -20.85
N PRO A 180 16.95 -2.94 -22.12
CA PRO A 180 16.39 -2.17 -23.22
C PRO A 180 14.85 -2.32 -23.21
N PRO A 181 14.11 -1.26 -23.56
CA PRO A 181 12.65 -1.30 -23.57
C PRO A 181 12.19 -2.44 -24.48
N SER A 182 11.41 -3.36 -23.90
CA SER A 182 10.83 -4.48 -24.62
C SER A 182 9.99 -3.95 -25.80
N ARG A 183 10.18 -4.55 -26.98
CA ARG A 183 9.33 -4.33 -28.15
C ARG A 183 8.00 -5.05 -27.95
N HIS A 184 7.17 -4.57 -27.04
CA HIS A 184 6.00 -5.34 -26.60
C HIS A 184 4.84 -5.31 -27.60
N ASN A 185 4.32 -6.50 -27.95
CA ASN A 185 3.02 -6.70 -28.55
C ASN A 185 2.03 -7.02 -27.40
N PRO A 186 0.99 -6.21 -27.16
CA PRO A 186 0.13 -6.30 -25.97
C PRO A 186 -0.72 -7.59 -25.82
N GLU A 187 -0.61 -8.54 -26.74
CA GLU A 187 -1.35 -9.80 -26.77
C GLU A 187 -0.69 -10.94 -25.96
N ASP A 188 0.60 -10.82 -25.63
CA ASP A 188 1.37 -11.93 -25.01
C ASP A 188 1.18 -12.07 -23.48
N ILE A 189 0.34 -11.24 -22.86
CA ILE A 189 0.06 -11.23 -21.41
C ILE A 189 -1.19 -12.07 -21.06
N TYR A 190 -1.43 -13.17 -21.78
CA TYR A 190 -2.46 -14.14 -21.41
C TYR A 190 -1.84 -15.51 -21.11
N TYR A 191 -1.47 -15.74 -19.85
CA TYR A 191 -1.61 -17.08 -19.29
C TYR A 191 -3.11 -17.30 -19.05
N ALA A 192 -3.80 -17.86 -20.03
CA ALA A 192 -5.06 -18.53 -19.75
C ALA A 192 -4.78 -19.61 -18.69
N PRO A 193 -5.55 -19.71 -17.59
CA PRO A 193 -5.38 -20.82 -16.67
C PRO A 193 -5.50 -22.14 -17.45
N PRO A 194 -4.71 -23.18 -17.10
CA PRO A 194 -4.82 -24.46 -17.76
C PRO A 194 -6.28 -24.91 -17.67
N LYS A 195 -6.88 -25.20 -18.83
CA LYS A 195 -8.19 -25.84 -18.86
C LYS A 195 -8.02 -27.13 -18.09
N VAL A 196 -8.64 -27.21 -16.92
CA VAL A 196 -8.84 -28.48 -16.25
C VAL A 196 -9.75 -29.25 -17.18
N ASP A 197 -9.17 -30.14 -17.98
CA ASP A 197 -9.94 -31.13 -18.70
C ASP A 197 -10.66 -31.95 -17.62
N MET A 198 -11.93 -31.63 -17.41
CA MET A 198 -12.82 -32.52 -16.69
C MET A 198 -12.88 -33.80 -17.50
N ALA A 199 -12.02 -34.75 -17.13
CA ALA A 199 -12.15 -36.13 -17.52
C ALA A 199 -13.61 -36.52 -17.25
N LYS A 200 -14.37 -36.73 -18.33
CA LYS A 200 -15.69 -37.31 -18.27
C LYS A 200 -15.50 -38.71 -17.70
N ASP A 201 -15.79 -38.85 -16.42
CA ASP A 201 -15.90 -40.13 -15.75
C ASP A 201 -17.07 -40.88 -16.41
N LYS A 202 -16.74 -41.69 -17.41
CA LYS A 202 -17.63 -42.67 -18.01
C LYS A 202 -17.30 -44.00 -17.35
N ASN A 203 -17.93 -44.26 -16.21
CA ASN A 203 -18.25 -45.61 -15.77
C ASN A 203 -19.41 -45.57 -14.77
N ALA A 204 -20.59 -45.25 -15.30
CA ALA A 204 -21.78 -45.92 -14.85
C ALA A 204 -21.84 -47.25 -15.63
N ASP A 205 -21.80 -48.39 -14.93
CA ASP A 205 -22.93 -49.34 -14.87
C ASP A 205 -22.49 -50.71 -14.29
N LYS A 206 -23.36 -51.27 -13.44
CA LYS A 206 -23.47 -52.67 -12.96
C LYS A 206 -22.42 -53.14 -11.93
N ASP A 207 -22.78 -53.70 -10.77
CA ASP A 207 -23.85 -54.67 -10.50
C ASP A 207 -24.20 -54.69 -8.98
N PRO A 208 -25.42 -55.07 -8.56
CA PRO A 208 -25.85 -55.00 -7.16
C PRO A 208 -25.86 -56.35 -6.41
N ARG A 209 -25.35 -56.32 -5.16
CA ARG A 209 -25.58 -57.23 -3.99
C ARG A 209 -25.02 -58.67 -4.08
N PRO A 210 -25.12 -59.52 -3.02
CA PRO A 210 -25.32 -59.33 -1.56
C PRO A 210 -24.13 -59.92 -0.75
N TYR A 211 -23.87 -59.61 0.52
CA TYR A 211 -24.60 -59.91 1.76
C TYR A 211 -24.08 -59.01 2.87
#